data_AF-A0A0A2MI84-F1
#
_entry.id   AF-A0A0A2MI84-F1
#
_cell.length_a   1.000
_cell.length_b   1.000
_cell.length_c   1.000
_cell.angle_alpha   90.00
_cell.angle_beta   90.00
_cell.angle_gamma   90.00
#
_symmetry.space_group_name_H-M   'P 1'
#
loop_
_entity.id
_entity.type
_entity.pdbx_description
1 polymer ?
#
loop_
_entity_poly.entity_id
_entity_poly.type
_entity_poly.pdbx_seq_one_letter_code
_entity_poly.pdbx_strand_id
1 'polypeptide(L)'
;MKLLYLLCLYCTVSIAQTTPQQLAERFFKATADNNLGAFKQLYPDVTALTVFIKSVAKKNEYTDAMIEETSYTGTNNAANSFETLQYQISSLGLNMKNAKITNVLTLNEDVQLNEGQEGDPIMVKATKVTIQFTTAGKNYSLVIPHTLQISGRWYISEEQMEISSL
;
A
#
# COMPACT_ATOMS: atom_id res chain seq x y z
N MET A 1 24.84 15.10 -28.44
CA MET A 1 23.46 14.58 -28.28
C MET A 1 23.40 13.16 -27.69
N LYS A 2 24.25 12.78 -26.73
CA LYS A 2 24.19 11.45 -26.06
C LYS A 2 23.90 11.54 -24.55
N LEU A 3 24.18 12.68 -23.92
CA LEU A 3 23.85 12.92 -22.51
C LEU A 3 22.34 13.17 -22.26
N LEU A 4 21.63 13.75 -23.22
CA LEU A 4 20.18 13.99 -23.11
C LEU A 4 19.36 12.68 -23.07
N TYR A 5 19.84 11.62 -23.73
CA TYR A 5 19.20 10.30 -23.68
C TYR A 5 19.39 9.59 -22.35
N LEU A 6 20.52 9.81 -21.66
CA LEU A 6 20.73 9.28 -20.30
C LEU A 6 19.82 9.96 -19.29
N LEU A 7 19.59 11.28 -19.41
CA LEU A 7 18.65 12.01 -18.55
C LEU A 7 17.19 11.58 -18.78
N CYS A 8 16.78 11.31 -20.02
CA CYS A 8 15.44 10.79 -20.30
C CYS A 8 15.23 9.34 -19.82
N LEU A 9 16.30 8.53 -19.70
CA LEU A 9 16.24 7.20 -19.09
C LEU A 9 16.12 7.24 -17.56
N TYR A 10 16.63 8.29 -16.90
CA TYR A 10 16.35 8.56 -15.48
C TYR A 10 14.99 9.26 -15.26
N CYS A 11 14.34 9.75 -16.32
CA CYS A 11 12.97 10.24 -16.30
C CYS A 11 11.91 9.14 -16.46
N THR A 12 12.25 7.86 -16.29
CA THR A 12 11.29 6.95 -15.62
C THR A 12 11.28 7.31 -14.14
N VAL A 13 10.87 8.55 -13.88
CA VAL A 13 10.40 9.01 -12.59
C VAL A 13 9.45 7.91 -12.17
N SER A 14 9.79 7.20 -11.09
CA SER A 14 8.84 6.41 -10.34
C SER A 14 7.61 7.28 -10.22
N ILE A 15 6.60 7.06 -11.07
CA ILE A 15 5.38 7.86 -11.07
C ILE A 15 4.83 7.62 -9.68
N ALA A 16 5.01 8.61 -8.82
CA ALA A 16 4.54 8.51 -7.45
C ALA A 16 3.06 8.17 -7.55
N GLN A 17 2.61 7.13 -6.84
CA GLN A 17 1.20 6.76 -6.85
C GLN A 17 0.41 7.87 -6.15
N THR A 18 -0.05 8.83 -6.94
CA THR A 18 -0.71 10.07 -6.48
C THR A 18 -2.22 9.91 -6.35
N THR A 19 -2.76 8.82 -6.90
CA THR A 19 -4.18 8.47 -6.81
C THR A 19 -4.37 7.05 -6.25
N PRO A 20 -5.53 6.75 -5.65
CA PRO A 20 -5.87 5.37 -5.25
C PRO A 20 -5.85 4.39 -6.43
N GLN A 21 -6.22 4.83 -7.63
CA GLN A 21 -6.15 4.03 -8.86
C GLN A 21 -4.72 3.61 -9.17
N GLN A 22 -3.77 4.54 -9.12
CA GLN A 22 -2.35 4.21 -9.36
C GLN A 22 -1.78 3.29 -8.27
N LEU A 23 -2.20 3.49 -7.01
CA LEU A 23 -1.83 2.57 -5.93
C LEU A 23 -2.37 1.15 -6.22
N ALA A 24 -3.65 1.04 -6.56
CA ALA A 24 -4.31 -0.21 -6.90
C ALA A 24 -3.60 -0.94 -8.05
N GLU A 25 -3.25 -0.23 -9.13
CA GLU A 25 -2.55 -0.81 -10.27
C GLU A 25 -1.16 -1.33 -9.90
N ARG A 26 -0.40 -0.57 -9.09
CA ARG A 26 0.94 -0.99 -8.64
C ARG A 26 0.87 -2.16 -7.66
N PHE A 27 -0.10 -2.14 -6.74
CA PHE A 27 -0.38 -3.27 -5.86
C PHE A 27 -0.75 -4.51 -6.66
N PHE A 28 -1.72 -4.39 -7.56
CA PHE A 28 -2.19 -5.50 -8.39
C PHE A 28 -1.06 -6.09 -9.23
N LYS A 29 -0.21 -5.23 -9.81
CA LYS A 29 0.97 -5.66 -10.56
C LYS A 29 1.98 -6.38 -9.68
N ALA A 30 2.32 -5.83 -8.52
CA ALA A 30 3.24 -6.49 -7.58
C ALA A 30 2.71 -7.88 -7.16
N THR A 31 1.41 -7.98 -6.93
CA THR A 31 0.72 -9.24 -6.61
C THR A 31 0.73 -10.21 -7.79
N ALA A 32 0.41 -9.76 -9.00
CA ALA A 32 0.37 -10.60 -10.19
C ALA A 32 1.77 -11.12 -10.61
N ASP A 33 2.80 -10.32 -10.40
CA ASP A 33 4.19 -10.67 -10.67
C ASP A 33 4.84 -11.45 -9.52
N ASN A 34 4.14 -11.65 -8.39
CA ASN A 34 4.71 -12.16 -7.12
C ASN A 34 6.02 -11.43 -6.74
N ASN A 35 5.99 -10.10 -6.79
CA ASN A 35 7.16 -9.24 -6.61
C ASN A 35 7.14 -8.54 -5.25
N LEU A 36 7.72 -9.20 -4.24
CA LEU A 36 7.83 -8.67 -2.88
C LEU A 36 8.59 -7.33 -2.81
N GLY A 37 9.61 -7.13 -3.65
CA GLY A 37 10.38 -5.88 -3.67
C GLY A 37 9.53 -4.69 -4.12
N ALA A 38 8.74 -4.87 -5.20
CA ALA A 38 7.79 -3.85 -5.66
C ALA A 38 6.69 -3.61 -4.63
N PHE A 39 6.23 -4.66 -3.95
CA PHE A 39 5.23 -4.57 -2.89
C PHE A 39 5.71 -3.73 -1.70
N LYS A 40 6.93 -3.99 -1.20
CA LYS A 40 7.53 -3.23 -0.08
C LYS A 40 7.62 -1.72 -0.37
N GLN A 41 7.78 -1.33 -1.63
CA GLN A 41 7.80 0.09 -2.03
C GLN A 41 6.43 0.78 -1.97
N LEU A 42 5.34 0.04 -1.71
CA LEU A 42 4.01 0.57 -1.50
C LEU A 42 3.76 0.93 -0.03
N TYR A 43 4.59 0.44 0.90
CA TYR A 43 4.59 0.80 2.31
C TYR A 43 5.36 2.12 2.52
N PRO A 44 5.00 2.97 3.51
CA PRO A 44 5.69 4.22 3.75
C PRO A 44 7.10 3.98 4.32
N ASP A 45 8.09 4.62 3.69
CA ASP A 45 9.46 4.66 4.21
C ASP A 45 9.57 5.58 5.43
N VAL A 46 10.74 5.58 6.08
CA VAL A 46 11.03 6.42 7.25
C VAL A 46 10.71 7.89 6.97
N THR A 47 11.01 8.40 5.77
CA THR A 47 10.75 9.81 5.43
C THR A 47 9.26 10.11 5.42
N ALA A 48 8.46 9.25 4.76
CA ALA A 48 7.01 9.38 4.73
C ALA A 48 6.41 9.26 6.14
N LEU A 49 6.83 8.26 6.93
CA LEU A 49 6.36 8.08 8.31
C LEU A 49 6.73 9.27 9.19
N THR A 50 7.94 9.83 9.07
CA THR A 50 8.31 11.06 9.80
C THR A 50 7.40 12.22 9.44
N VAL A 51 7.06 12.41 8.17
CA VAL A 51 6.13 13.49 7.76
C VAL A 51 4.74 13.26 8.33
N PHE A 52 4.24 12.02 8.28
CA PHE A 52 2.95 11.65 8.82
C PHE A 52 2.88 11.85 10.33
N ILE A 53 3.82 11.31 11.10
CA ILE A 53 3.85 11.43 12.56
C ILE A 53 3.93 12.90 12.98
N LYS A 54 4.75 13.71 12.31
CA LYS A 54 4.85 15.16 12.60
C LYS A 54 3.58 15.94 12.24
N SER A 55 2.71 15.42 11.37
CA SER A 55 1.44 16.07 11.02
C SER A 55 0.30 15.67 11.94
N VAL A 56 0.32 14.48 12.52
CA VAL A 56 -0.77 13.95 13.36
C VAL A 56 -0.48 13.96 14.87
N ALA A 57 0.79 13.93 15.29
CA ALA A 57 1.19 13.95 16.70
C ALA A 57 1.86 15.28 17.09
N LYS A 58 1.84 15.61 18.39
CA LYS A 58 2.66 16.72 18.91
C LYS A 58 4.13 16.34 18.70
N LYS A 59 4.88 17.20 18.00
CA LYS A 59 6.28 17.02 17.54
C LYS A 59 7.30 16.39 18.51
N ASN A 60 6.98 16.27 19.80
CA ASN A 60 7.91 15.89 20.86
C ASN A 60 7.72 14.46 21.40
N GLU A 61 6.72 13.71 20.93
CA GLU A 61 6.40 12.38 21.49
C GLU A 61 7.16 11.23 20.82
N TYR A 62 7.65 11.42 19.58
CA TYR A 62 8.30 10.37 18.79
C TYR A 62 9.73 10.74 18.42
N THR A 63 10.68 9.86 18.74
CA THR A 63 12.10 10.01 18.37
C THR A 63 12.37 9.41 16.99
N ASP A 64 13.40 9.87 16.29
CA ASP A 64 13.75 9.34 14.96
C ASP A 64 14.02 7.83 14.98
N ALA A 65 14.64 7.32 16.06
CA ALA A 65 14.87 5.88 16.25
C ALA A 65 13.55 5.08 16.35
N MET A 66 12.53 5.60 17.04
CA MET A 66 11.21 4.97 17.10
C MET A 66 10.54 4.92 15.73
N ILE A 67 10.70 5.97 14.93
CA ILE A 67 10.13 6.03 13.57
C ILE A 67 10.84 5.03 12.65
N GLU A 68 12.15 4.90 12.77
CA GLU A 68 12.94 3.92 12.04
C GLU A 68 12.54 2.49 12.39
N GLU A 69 12.41 2.18 13.68
CA GLU A 69 11.93 0.88 14.16
C GLU A 69 10.51 0.57 13.68
N THR A 70 9.61 1.56 13.71
CA THR A 70 8.24 1.44 13.20
C THR A 70 8.25 1.14 11.70
N SER A 71 9.06 1.87 10.92
CA SER A 71 9.19 1.64 9.48
C SER A 71 9.70 0.24 9.16
N TYR A 72 10.72 -0.24 9.89
CA TYR A 72 11.27 -1.57 9.73
C TYR A 72 10.25 -2.67 10.07
N THR A 73 9.61 -2.55 11.24
CA THR A 73 8.60 -3.50 11.72
C THR A 73 7.42 -3.56 10.76
N GLY A 74 6.88 -2.41 10.38
CA GLY A 74 5.74 -2.35 9.48
C GLY A 74 6.03 -2.84 8.06
N THR A 75 7.24 -2.60 7.55
CA THR A 75 7.68 -3.18 6.27
C THR A 75 7.74 -4.72 6.33
N ASN A 76 8.16 -5.29 7.46
CA ASN A 76 8.19 -6.74 7.66
C ASN A 76 6.76 -7.31 7.82
N ASN A 77 5.89 -6.64 8.56
CA ASN A 77 4.49 -7.02 8.69
C ASN A 77 3.78 -6.99 7.34
N ALA A 78 3.99 -5.93 6.54
CA ALA A 78 3.49 -5.85 5.18
C ALA A 78 4.01 -7.00 4.30
N ALA A 79 5.29 -7.40 4.45
CA ALA A 79 5.84 -8.56 3.73
C ALA A 79 5.13 -9.87 4.12
N ASN A 80 4.85 -10.09 5.41
CA ASN A 80 4.10 -11.25 5.88
C ASN A 80 2.66 -11.26 5.34
N SER A 81 2.00 -10.10 5.30
CA SER A 81 0.68 -9.92 4.68
C SER A 81 0.71 -10.26 3.19
N PHE A 82 1.78 -9.88 2.47
CA PHE A 82 1.97 -10.25 1.06
C PHE A 82 2.14 -11.76 0.87
N GLU A 83 2.96 -12.42 1.69
CA GLU A 83 3.16 -13.87 1.62
C GLU A 83 1.85 -14.62 1.88
N THR A 84 1.07 -14.17 2.85
CA THR A 84 -0.26 -14.72 3.16
C THR A 84 -1.20 -14.55 1.99
N LEU A 85 -1.20 -13.39 1.35
CA LEU A 85 -2.00 -13.12 0.16
C LEU A 85 -1.60 -14.05 -1.02
N GLN A 86 -0.31 -14.23 -1.27
CA GLN A 86 0.18 -15.13 -2.32
C GLN A 86 -0.21 -16.59 -2.03
N TYR A 87 -0.17 -17.02 -0.78
CA TYR A 87 -0.66 -18.32 -0.37
C TYR A 87 -2.16 -18.49 -0.67
N GLN A 88 -2.99 -17.50 -0.35
CA GLN A 88 -4.42 -17.53 -0.66
C GLN A 88 -4.72 -17.56 -2.16
N ILE A 89 -4.00 -16.75 -2.96
CA ILE A 89 -4.09 -16.77 -4.42
C ILE A 89 -3.77 -18.15 -4.99
N SER A 90 -2.70 -18.77 -4.47
CA SER A 90 -2.25 -20.11 -4.87
C SER A 90 -3.26 -21.19 -4.47
N SER A 91 -3.80 -21.14 -3.25
CA SER A 91 -4.78 -22.12 -2.76
C SER A 91 -6.11 -22.07 -3.51
N LEU A 92 -6.48 -20.89 -4.00
CA LEU A 92 -7.63 -20.68 -4.89
C LEU A 92 -7.35 -21.08 -6.35
N GLY A 93 -6.11 -21.46 -6.69
CA GLY A 93 -5.71 -21.85 -8.04
C GLY A 93 -5.75 -20.69 -9.05
N LEU A 94 -5.57 -19.45 -8.59
CA LEU A 94 -5.71 -18.27 -9.43
C LEU A 94 -4.43 -17.98 -10.21
N ASN A 95 -4.56 -17.86 -11.53
CA ASN A 95 -3.49 -17.33 -12.37
C ASN A 95 -3.61 -15.82 -12.50
N MET A 96 -2.83 -15.08 -11.71
CA MET A 96 -2.86 -13.62 -11.68
C MET A 96 -2.16 -12.97 -12.87
N LYS A 97 -1.29 -13.68 -13.62
CA LYS A 97 -0.55 -13.10 -14.76
C LYS A 97 -1.46 -12.67 -15.91
N ASN A 98 -2.60 -13.33 -16.07
CA ASN A 98 -3.60 -13.02 -17.08
C ASN A 98 -4.80 -12.25 -16.51
N ALA A 99 -4.72 -11.84 -15.25
CA ALA A 99 -5.79 -11.17 -14.59
C ALA A 99 -5.87 -9.71 -15.05
N LYS A 100 -7.09 -9.21 -15.23
CA LYS A 100 -7.35 -7.83 -15.68
C LYS A 100 -8.19 -7.11 -14.63
N ILE A 101 -7.73 -5.96 -14.17
CA ILE A 101 -8.53 -5.05 -13.34
C ILE A 101 -9.76 -4.61 -14.15
N THR A 102 -10.93 -4.80 -13.58
CA THR A 102 -12.21 -4.37 -14.17
C THR A 102 -12.70 -3.09 -13.52
N ASN A 103 -12.44 -2.90 -12.23
CA ASN A 103 -12.86 -1.72 -11.48
C ASN A 103 -11.99 -1.52 -10.24
N VAL A 104 -11.93 -0.28 -9.75
CA VAL A 104 -11.34 0.05 -8.45
C VAL A 104 -12.35 0.91 -7.70
N LEU A 105 -12.75 0.43 -6.53
CA LEU A 105 -13.67 1.11 -5.63
C LEU A 105 -12.88 1.65 -4.44
N THR A 106 -13.22 2.85 -4.00
CA THR A 106 -12.60 3.51 -2.85
C THR A 106 -13.65 3.94 -1.85
N LEU A 107 -13.44 3.63 -0.58
CA LEU A 107 -14.29 4.08 0.52
C LEU A 107 -13.40 4.78 1.56
N ASN A 108 -13.76 6.00 1.94
CA ASN A 108 -13.04 6.75 2.98
C ASN A 108 -13.62 6.40 4.35
N GLU A 109 -12.76 6.09 5.29
CA GLU A 109 -13.09 5.70 6.65
C GLU A 109 -12.21 6.51 7.62
N ASP A 110 -12.80 6.96 8.73
CA ASP A 110 -12.04 7.60 9.80
C ASP A 110 -11.56 6.51 10.76
N VAL A 111 -10.25 6.39 10.93
CA VAL A 111 -9.60 5.41 11.80
C VAL A 111 -8.97 6.12 13.00
N GLN A 112 -9.13 5.54 14.18
CA GLN A 112 -8.52 6.02 15.41
C GLN A 112 -7.17 5.31 15.63
N LEU A 113 -6.07 6.05 15.70
CA LEU A 113 -4.74 5.48 15.87
C LEU A 113 -4.37 5.14 17.32
N ASN A 114 -5.19 5.56 18.28
CA ASN A 114 -4.87 5.50 19.72
C ASN A 114 -5.83 4.55 20.47
N GLU A 115 -6.19 3.40 19.91
CA GLU A 115 -7.01 2.42 20.64
C GLU A 115 -6.28 1.98 21.93
N GLY A 116 -6.74 2.48 23.09
CA GLY A 116 -6.31 2.01 24.41
C GLY A 116 -5.23 2.82 25.15
N GLN A 117 -4.82 4.00 24.68
CA GLN A 117 -3.92 4.91 25.44
C GLN A 117 -4.69 6.11 26.02
N GLU A 118 -4.29 6.60 27.20
CA GLU A 118 -4.83 7.84 27.79
C GLU A 118 -4.46 9.04 26.91
N GLY A 119 -5.46 9.71 26.33
CA GLY A 119 -5.29 10.90 25.51
C GLY A 119 -6.45 11.15 24.55
N ASP A 120 -6.47 12.31 23.89
CA ASP A 120 -7.43 12.57 22.82
C ASP A 120 -7.14 11.65 21.61
N PRO A 121 -8.18 11.08 20.98
CA PRO A 121 -7.99 10.19 19.84
C PRO A 121 -7.42 10.95 18.64
N ILE A 122 -6.32 10.45 18.08
CA ILE A 122 -5.83 10.89 16.77
C ILE A 122 -6.68 10.22 15.69
N MET A 123 -7.58 11.00 15.09
CA MET A 123 -8.41 10.57 13.97
C MET A 123 -7.67 10.78 12.65
N VAL A 124 -7.54 9.73 11.85
CA VAL A 124 -6.91 9.78 10.54
C VAL A 124 -7.85 9.23 9.48
N LYS A 125 -7.92 9.92 8.34
CA LYS A 125 -8.65 9.43 7.18
C LYS A 125 -7.86 8.33 6.49
N ALA A 126 -8.32 7.10 6.61
CA ALA A 126 -7.87 5.99 5.80
C ALA A 126 -8.81 5.81 4.60
N THR A 127 -8.30 5.27 3.51
CA THR A 127 -9.12 4.86 2.37
C THR A 127 -8.98 3.35 2.19
N LYS A 128 -10.11 2.65 2.22
CA LYS A 128 -10.22 1.28 1.76
C LYS A 128 -10.24 1.24 0.25
N VAL A 129 -9.42 0.38 -0.34
CA VAL A 129 -9.33 0.20 -1.80
C VAL A 129 -9.71 -1.23 -2.15
N THR A 130 -10.77 -1.39 -2.94
CA THR A 130 -11.21 -2.69 -3.47
C THR A 130 -10.96 -2.76 -4.97
N ILE A 131 -10.14 -3.72 -5.37
CA ILE A 131 -9.73 -3.94 -6.75
C ILE A 131 -10.54 -5.13 -7.27
N GLN A 132 -11.49 -4.87 -8.16
CA GLN A 132 -12.22 -5.91 -8.86
C GLN A 132 -11.44 -6.32 -10.10
N PHE A 133 -11.31 -7.62 -10.33
CA PHE A 133 -10.58 -8.15 -11.47
C PHE A 133 -11.19 -9.44 -11.99
N THR A 134 -10.85 -9.76 -13.24
CA THR A 134 -11.26 -11.02 -13.89
C THR A 134 -10.04 -11.84 -14.23
N THR A 135 -10.08 -13.14 -13.93
CA THR A 135 -9.11 -14.13 -14.43
C THR A 135 -9.82 -15.43 -14.78
N ALA A 136 -9.42 -16.08 -15.88
CA ALA A 136 -10.06 -17.29 -16.40
C ALA A 136 -11.60 -17.21 -16.52
N GLY A 137 -12.12 -16.03 -16.89
CA GLY A 137 -13.56 -15.79 -17.04
C GLY A 137 -14.35 -15.68 -15.73
N LYS A 138 -13.68 -15.67 -14.57
CA LYS A 138 -14.29 -15.50 -13.24
C LYS A 138 -13.90 -14.17 -12.62
N ASN A 139 -14.80 -13.60 -11.83
CA ASN A 139 -14.62 -12.31 -11.16
C ASN A 139 -14.19 -12.51 -9.70
N TYR A 140 -13.29 -11.65 -9.26
CA TYR A 140 -12.72 -11.65 -7.93
C TYR A 140 -12.51 -10.22 -7.44
N SER A 141 -12.33 -10.09 -6.14
CA SER A 141 -11.91 -8.84 -5.50
C SER A 141 -10.68 -9.04 -4.65
N LEU A 142 -9.76 -8.07 -4.73
CA LEU A 142 -8.67 -7.86 -3.79
C LEU A 142 -8.98 -6.63 -2.95
N VAL A 143 -8.85 -6.73 -1.63
CA VAL A 143 -9.13 -5.64 -0.70
C VAL A 143 -7.84 -5.22 0.00
N ILE A 144 -7.53 -3.92 -0.10
CA ILE A 144 -6.54 -3.25 0.73
C ILE A 144 -7.33 -2.51 1.81
N PRO A 145 -7.29 -2.98 3.08
CA PRO A 145 -8.18 -2.49 4.14
C PRO A 145 -7.94 -1.02 4.44
N HIS A 146 -6.69 -0.62 4.66
CA HIS A 146 -6.35 0.78 4.90
C HIS A 146 -5.19 1.26 4.03
N THR A 147 -5.41 2.41 3.40
CA THR A 147 -4.41 3.17 2.65
C THR A 147 -4.39 4.63 3.11
N LEU A 148 -3.22 5.25 3.06
CA LEU A 148 -3.01 6.62 3.54
C LEU A 148 -2.32 7.46 2.48
N GLN A 149 -2.74 8.72 2.36
CA GLN A 149 -2.02 9.70 1.55
C GLN A 149 -1.07 10.52 2.43
N ILE A 150 0.23 10.41 2.17
CA ILE A 150 1.29 11.15 2.86
C ILE A 150 2.03 11.98 1.83
N SER A 151 2.05 13.30 2.01
CA SER A 151 2.74 14.23 1.11
C SER A 151 2.36 14.05 -0.37
N GLY A 152 1.08 13.79 -0.65
CA GLY A 152 0.56 13.60 -2.01
C GLY A 152 0.77 12.21 -2.61
N ARG A 153 1.45 11.30 -1.92
CA ARG A 153 1.64 9.90 -2.34
C ARG A 153 0.81 8.96 -1.47
N TRP A 154 0.16 7.98 -2.11
CA TRP A 154 -0.62 6.95 -1.44
C TRP A 154 0.26 5.79 -0.98
N TYR A 155 -0.09 5.16 0.13
CA TYR A 155 0.62 4.03 0.71
C TYR A 155 -0.36 3.00 1.28
N ILE A 156 0.05 1.73 1.31
CA ILE A 156 -0.68 0.67 2.01
C ILE A 156 -0.29 0.64 3.50
N SER A 157 -1.19 0.16 4.34
CA SER A 157 -0.86 -0.29 5.70
C SER A 157 -0.25 -1.70 5.69
N GLU A 158 0.19 -2.15 6.87
CA GLU A 158 0.72 -3.51 7.09
C GLU A 158 -0.36 -4.57 7.28
N GLU A 159 -1.63 -4.17 7.34
CA GLU A 159 -2.76 -5.04 7.59
C GLU A 159 -2.92 -6.13 6.54
N GLN A 160 -3.54 -7.22 6.94
CA GLN A 160 -3.76 -8.37 6.08
C GLN A 160 -4.70 -7.98 4.92
N MET A 161 -4.26 -8.22 3.70
CA MET A 161 -5.08 -8.07 2.51
C MET A 161 -5.98 -9.29 2.31
N GLU A 162 -7.14 -9.07 1.71
CA GLU A 162 -8.13 -10.12 1.48
C GLU A 162 -8.35 -10.34 -0.01
N ILE A 163 -8.61 -11.59 -0.37
CA ILE A 163 -9.05 -11.99 -1.70
C ILE A 163 -10.32 -12.83 -1.61
N SER A 164 -11.30 -12.55 -2.47
CA SER A 164 -12.57 -13.29 -2.50
C SER A 164 -13.12 -13.41 -3.92
N SER A 165 -13.93 -14.43 -4.16
CA SER A 165 -14.76 -14.52 -5.37
C SER A 165 -15.94 -13.56 -5.29
N LEU A 166 -16.29 -12.94 -6.43
CA LEU A 166 -17.47 -12.07 -6.57
C LEU A 166 -18.69 -12.83 -7.11
#